data_AF-A0A842W522-F1
#
_entry.id   AF-A0A842W522-F1
#
_cell.length_a   1.000
_cell.length_b   1.000
_cell.length_c   1.000
_cell.angle_alpha   90.00
_cell.angle_beta   90.00
_cell.angle_gamma   90.00
#
_symmetry.space_group_name_H-M   'P 1'
#
loop_
_entity.id
_entity.type
_entity.pdbx_description
1 polymer ?
#
loop_
_entity_poly.entity_id
_entity_poly.type
_entity_poly.pdbx_seq_one_letter_code
_entity_poly.pdbx_strand_id
1 'polypeptide(L)'
;MELKIITTKNEEKGKKSLPSQFSEELRPDLIYRAVMTLQANKRQKYGASPEAGKRASAFLSKRRRKYRGTYGIGQSRTPRKVLTRRGTRMYYVGAFAPQTVGGRRAHPPKAGKDWSKKINKKENKKAIRSALSAVVQQDIVKERGHLAP
;
A
#
# COMPACT_ATOMS: atom_id res chain seq x y z
N MET A 1 37.57 -5.92 15.77
CA MET A 1 37.25 -5.06 16.93
C MET A 1 37.01 -5.95 18.14
N GLU A 2 37.54 -5.60 19.30
CA GLU A 2 37.31 -6.31 20.56
C GLU A 2 36.34 -5.51 21.43
N LEU A 3 35.31 -6.16 21.96
CA LEU A 3 34.36 -5.54 22.88
C LEU A 3 34.45 -6.19 24.27
N LYS A 4 34.19 -5.38 25.29
CA LYS A 4 34.11 -5.80 26.69
C LYS A 4 32.79 -6.52 26.93
N ILE A 5 32.83 -7.64 27.65
CA ILE A 5 31.66 -8.35 28.17
C ILE A 5 31.35 -7.76 29.54
N ILE A 6 30.15 -7.20 29.66
CA ILE A 6 29.69 -6.51 30.87
C ILE A 6 28.67 -7.40 31.59
N THR A 7 28.75 -7.50 32.91
CA THR A 7 27.74 -8.18 33.74
C THR A 7 26.53 -7.29 34.01
N THR A 8 25.45 -7.84 34.57
CA THR A 8 24.25 -7.07 34.96
C THR A 8 24.53 -5.96 35.98
N LYS A 9 25.67 -6.01 36.69
CA LYS A 9 26.13 -4.98 37.63
C LYS A 9 27.06 -3.92 37.01
N ASN A 10 27.21 -3.91 35.68
CA ASN A 10 28.16 -3.07 34.94
C ASN A 10 29.65 -3.36 35.22
N GLU A 11 29.98 -4.56 35.69
CA GLU A 11 31.38 -4.97 35.91
C GLU A 11 31.93 -5.71 34.68
N GLU A 12 33.19 -5.47 34.34
CA GLU A 12 33.88 -6.08 33.20
C GLU A 12 34.25 -7.55 33.50
N LYS A 13 33.67 -8.52 32.78
CA LYS A 13 33.93 -9.96 32.97
C LYS A 13 35.00 -10.52 32.01
N GLY A 14 35.21 -9.86 30.87
CA GLY A 14 36.15 -10.33 29.85
C GLY A 14 36.06 -9.54 28.55
N LYS A 15 36.81 -9.95 27.52
CA LYS A 15 36.78 -9.35 26.18
C LYS A 15 36.49 -10.42 25.12
N LYS A 16 35.80 -10.04 24.05
CA LYS A 16 35.51 -10.92 22.91
C LYS A 16 35.72 -10.20 21.59
N SER A 17 36.29 -10.90 20.62
CA SER A 17 36.42 -10.41 19.26
C SER A 17 35.08 -10.44 18.53
N LEU A 18 34.78 -9.35 17.81
CA LEU A 18 33.62 -9.27 16.95
C LEU A 18 33.81 -10.10 15.67
N PRO A 19 32.76 -10.75 15.17
CA PRO A 19 32.75 -11.38 13.86
C PRO A 19 33.04 -10.40 12.72
N SER A 20 33.54 -10.92 11.58
CA SER A 20 33.94 -10.12 10.41
C SER A 20 32.81 -9.28 9.81
N GLN A 21 31.55 -9.66 10.03
CA GLN A 21 30.36 -8.97 9.52
C GLN A 21 30.20 -7.55 10.08
N PHE A 22 30.81 -7.25 11.24
CA PHE A 22 30.77 -5.91 11.85
C PHE A 22 31.80 -4.95 11.25
N SER A 23 32.73 -5.45 10.43
CA SER A 23 33.75 -4.64 9.75
C SER A 23 33.38 -4.36 8.29
N GLU A 24 32.17 -4.68 7.86
CA GLU A 24 31.74 -4.49 6.47
C GLU A 24 31.41 -3.02 6.17
N GLU A 25 31.58 -2.60 4.92
CA GLU A 25 31.33 -1.22 4.48
C GLU A 25 29.87 -0.82 4.66
N LEU A 26 29.66 0.43 5.10
CA LEU A 26 28.33 1.00 5.24
C LEU A 26 27.76 1.40 3.87
N ARG A 27 26.63 0.78 3.52
CA ARG A 27 25.95 0.93 2.24
C ARG A 27 24.46 1.25 2.45
N PRO A 28 24.11 2.53 2.67
CA PRO A 28 22.75 2.93 2.98
C PRO A 28 21.77 2.68 1.82
N ASP A 29 22.27 2.67 0.58
CA ASP A 29 21.52 2.33 -0.63
C ASP A 29 20.89 0.93 -0.56
N LEU A 30 21.69 -0.07 -0.20
CA LEU A 30 21.25 -1.47 -0.09
C LEU A 30 20.31 -1.66 1.09
N ILE A 31 20.61 -1.00 2.22
CA ILE A 31 19.78 -1.06 3.43
C ILE A 31 18.40 -0.48 3.14
N TYR A 32 18.34 0.71 2.54
CA TYR A 32 17.09 1.39 2.21
C TYR A 32 16.22 0.53 1.29
N ARG A 33 16.80 -0.01 0.21
CA ARG A 33 16.08 -0.88 -0.73
C ARG A 33 15.57 -2.14 -0.03
N ALA A 34 16.38 -2.78 0.80
CA ALA A 34 15.97 -3.96 1.57
C ALA A 34 14.79 -3.65 2.49
N VAL A 35 14.88 -2.59 3.30
CA VAL A 35 13.80 -2.20 4.23
C VAL A 35 12.50 -1.88 3.48
N MET A 36 12.56 -1.11 2.39
CA MET A 36 11.38 -0.76 1.60
C MET A 36 10.70 -1.98 0.97
N THR A 37 11.48 -2.97 0.53
CA THR A 37 10.92 -4.23 0.01
C THR A 37 10.27 -5.07 1.11
N LEU A 38 10.91 -5.19 2.27
CA LEU A 38 10.37 -5.93 3.42
C LEU A 38 9.08 -5.30 3.94
N GLN A 39 9.04 -3.97 4.06
CA GLN A 39 7.82 -3.24 4.46
C GLN A 39 6.69 -3.40 3.45
N ALA A 40 7.00 -3.34 2.14
CA ALA A 40 6.00 -3.58 1.10
C ALA A 40 5.44 -5.00 1.17
N ASN A 41 6.28 -5.99 1.45
CA ASN A 41 5.88 -7.41 1.55
C ASN A 41 5.04 -7.70 2.81
N LYS A 42 5.22 -6.93 3.89
CA LYS A 42 4.40 -7.05 5.10
C LYS A 42 2.97 -6.50 4.93
N ARG A 43 2.69 -5.79 3.84
CA ARG A 43 1.40 -5.13 3.61
C ARG A 43 0.27 -6.14 3.37
N GLN A 44 -0.86 -5.95 4.06
CA GLN A 44 -2.08 -6.71 3.80
C GLN A 44 -2.77 -6.24 2.50
N LYS A 45 -3.25 -7.21 1.71
CA LYS A 45 -4.03 -6.93 0.50
C LYS A 45 -5.35 -6.25 0.88
N TYR A 46 -5.71 -5.21 0.14
CA TYR A 46 -6.94 -4.46 0.31
C TYR A 46 -7.59 -4.20 -1.04
N GLY A 47 -8.90 -4.05 -1.06
CA GLY A 47 -9.64 -3.76 -2.28
C GLY A 47 -11.11 -3.53 -2.01
N ALA A 48 -11.78 -2.90 -2.97
CA ALA A 48 -13.23 -2.78 -2.94
C ALA A 48 -13.90 -4.07 -3.43
N SER A 49 -15.12 -4.34 -2.97
CA SER A 49 -15.92 -5.45 -3.53
C SER A 49 -16.10 -5.27 -5.05
N PRO A 50 -15.98 -6.34 -5.87
CA PRO A 50 -16.13 -6.26 -7.33
C PRO A 50 -17.46 -5.63 -7.81
N GLU A 51 -18.51 -5.76 -6.99
CA GLU A 51 -19.86 -5.26 -7.25
C GLU A 51 -20.18 -3.92 -6.59
N ALA A 52 -19.23 -3.32 -5.86
CA ALA A 52 -19.44 -2.05 -5.18
C ALA A 52 -19.90 -0.96 -6.18
N GLY A 53 -21.06 -0.35 -5.92
CA GLY A 53 -21.67 0.67 -6.78
C GLY A 53 -22.24 0.13 -8.11
N LYS A 54 -22.32 -1.19 -8.30
CA LYS A 54 -22.86 -1.85 -9.50
C LYS A 54 -24.17 -2.62 -9.26
N ARG A 55 -24.63 -2.75 -8.01
CA ARG A 55 -25.84 -3.50 -7.62
C ARG A 55 -27.16 -2.80 -7.95
N ALA A 56 -27.19 -1.93 -8.95
CA ALA A 56 -28.37 -1.19 -9.36
C ALA A 56 -28.71 -1.50 -10.82
N SER A 57 -29.99 -1.77 -11.10
CA SER A 57 -30.53 -1.91 -12.46
C SER A 57 -30.59 -0.54 -13.14
N ALA A 58 -29.44 -0.10 -13.67
CA ALA A 58 -29.25 1.25 -14.21
C ALA A 58 -29.35 1.34 -15.76
N PHE A 59 -29.88 0.30 -16.41
CA PHE A 59 -29.98 0.22 -17.86
C PHE A 59 -31.12 1.11 -18.39
N LEU A 60 -30.77 2.10 -19.21
CA LEU A 60 -31.70 2.91 -19.99
C LEU A 60 -31.37 2.79 -21.47
N SER A 61 -32.41 2.72 -22.30
CA SER A 61 -32.20 2.71 -23.75
C SER A 61 -31.69 4.06 -24.23
N LYS A 62 -30.68 4.02 -25.10
CA LYS A 62 -30.16 5.21 -25.81
C LYS A 62 -30.79 5.37 -27.21
N ARG A 63 -31.70 4.47 -27.60
CA ARG A 63 -32.44 4.56 -28.86
C ARG A 63 -33.42 5.74 -28.81
N ARG A 64 -33.49 6.52 -29.89
CA ARG A 64 -34.42 7.64 -30.04
C ARG A 64 -35.86 7.14 -29.95
N ARG A 65 -36.72 7.89 -29.23
CA ARG A 65 -38.16 7.59 -29.03
C ARG A 65 -38.47 6.18 -28.48
N LYS A 66 -37.52 5.56 -27.75
CA LYS A 66 -37.76 4.28 -27.07
C LYS A 66 -38.25 4.51 -25.64
N TYR A 67 -39.15 3.65 -25.19
CA TYR A 67 -39.60 3.58 -23.79
C TYR A 67 -38.38 3.43 -22.84
N ARG A 68 -38.44 4.06 -21.66
CA ARG A 68 -37.33 4.13 -20.68
C ARG A 68 -36.06 4.80 -21.27
N GLY A 69 -36.27 5.84 -22.09
CA GLY A 69 -35.21 6.64 -22.70
C GLY A 69 -34.90 7.91 -21.92
N THR A 70 -33.73 8.50 -22.21
CA THR A 70 -33.31 9.83 -21.70
C THR A 70 -33.41 10.92 -22.77
N TYR A 71 -33.76 10.55 -24.01
CA TYR A 71 -33.80 11.46 -25.15
C TYR A 71 -35.05 12.35 -25.12
N GLY A 72 -34.88 13.66 -25.31
CA GLY A 72 -35.99 14.62 -25.38
C GLY A 72 -36.56 15.06 -24.03
N ILE A 73 -35.88 14.77 -22.91
CA ILE A 73 -36.35 15.08 -21.54
C ILE A 73 -35.39 16.08 -20.83
N GLY A 74 -34.40 16.63 -21.53
CA GLY A 74 -33.43 17.59 -20.95
C GLY A 74 -32.50 16.99 -19.88
N GLN A 75 -32.31 15.66 -19.87
CA GLN A 75 -31.47 14.97 -18.89
C GLN A 75 -30.16 14.46 -19.50
N SER A 76 -29.11 14.35 -18.67
CA SER A 76 -27.84 13.77 -19.09
C SER A 76 -27.95 12.28 -19.42
N ARG A 77 -27.09 11.81 -20.33
CA ARG A 77 -27.07 10.42 -20.83
C ARG A 77 -26.40 9.42 -19.87
N THR A 78 -26.18 9.77 -18.61
CA THR A 78 -25.61 8.85 -17.61
C THR A 78 -26.51 7.62 -17.38
N PRO A 79 -25.95 6.47 -16.92
CA PRO A 79 -26.76 5.36 -16.44
C PRO A 79 -27.58 5.80 -15.23
N ARG A 80 -28.83 5.34 -15.16
CA ARG A 80 -29.80 5.80 -14.17
C ARG A 80 -30.64 4.62 -13.69
N LYS A 81 -30.90 4.54 -12.39
CA LYS A 81 -31.87 3.59 -11.83
C LYS A 81 -33.25 4.23 -11.78
N VAL A 82 -34.30 3.45 -12.05
CA VAL A 82 -35.69 3.87 -11.92
C VAL A 82 -36.11 3.66 -10.47
N LEU A 83 -36.61 4.71 -9.80
CA LEU A 83 -37.21 4.55 -8.47
C LEU A 83 -38.72 4.37 -8.58
N THR A 84 -39.39 5.27 -9.30
CA THR A 84 -40.84 5.27 -9.45
C THR A 84 -41.24 5.53 -10.89
N ARG A 85 -42.45 5.09 -11.25
CA ARG A 85 -43.03 5.22 -12.59
C ARG A 85 -44.48 5.70 -12.47
N ARG A 86 -44.84 6.73 -13.22
CA ARG A 86 -46.23 7.19 -13.39
C ARG A 86 -46.53 7.37 -14.88
N GLY A 87 -47.25 6.40 -15.46
CA GLY A 87 -47.48 6.34 -16.90
C GLY A 87 -46.17 6.23 -17.69
N THR A 88 -45.95 7.18 -18.60
CA THR A 88 -44.73 7.31 -19.41
C THR A 88 -43.60 8.10 -18.74
N ARG A 89 -43.89 8.83 -17.64
CA ARG A 89 -42.89 9.56 -16.85
C ARG A 89 -42.26 8.66 -15.79
N MET A 90 -40.95 8.76 -15.64
CA MET A 90 -40.18 7.97 -14.67
C MET A 90 -39.28 8.89 -13.85
N TYR A 91 -39.17 8.60 -12.55
CA TYR A 91 -38.19 9.26 -11.69
C TYR A 91 -36.88 8.48 -11.73
N TYR A 92 -35.83 9.16 -12.20
CA TYR A 92 -34.52 8.58 -12.43
C TYR A 92 -33.49 9.17 -11.47
N VAL A 93 -32.64 8.30 -10.91
CA VAL A 93 -31.45 8.72 -10.16
C VAL A 93 -30.21 8.18 -10.85
N GLY A 94 -29.17 9.02 -10.99
CA GLY A 94 -27.88 8.59 -11.53
C GLY A 94 -27.30 7.43 -10.73
N ALA A 95 -26.80 6.41 -11.40
CA ALA A 95 -26.23 5.23 -10.77
C ALA A 95 -25.09 4.68 -11.64
N PHE A 96 -24.33 3.71 -11.10
CA PHE A 96 -23.30 2.93 -11.81
C PHE A 96 -22.07 3.71 -12.29
N ALA A 97 -22.15 5.02 -12.47
CA ALA A 97 -21.07 5.86 -12.98
C ALA A 97 -20.26 6.49 -11.84
N PRO A 98 -18.95 6.76 -12.03
CA PRO A 98 -18.07 7.26 -10.95
C PRO A 98 -18.43 8.65 -10.44
N GLN A 99 -19.03 9.49 -11.27
CA GLN A 99 -19.51 10.82 -10.90
C GLN A 99 -20.86 10.81 -10.16
N THR A 100 -21.52 9.65 -10.04
CA THR A 100 -22.85 9.55 -9.42
C THR A 100 -22.74 9.12 -7.95
N VAL A 101 -23.59 9.66 -7.09
CA VAL A 101 -23.69 9.26 -5.68
C VAL A 101 -24.09 7.79 -5.61
N GLY A 102 -23.30 6.97 -4.89
CA GLY A 102 -23.49 5.53 -4.79
C GLY A 102 -23.14 4.73 -6.06
N GLY A 103 -22.51 5.37 -7.06
CA GLY A 103 -21.97 4.70 -8.24
C GLY A 103 -20.62 4.03 -7.98
N ARG A 104 -20.12 3.26 -8.97
CA ARG A 104 -18.82 2.57 -8.86
C ARG A 104 -17.68 3.58 -8.93
N ARG A 105 -16.60 3.37 -8.17
CA ARG A 105 -15.36 4.16 -8.35
C ARG A 105 -14.71 3.86 -9.70
N ALA A 106 -14.07 4.84 -10.33
CA ALA A 106 -13.20 4.62 -11.48
C ALA A 106 -11.88 4.00 -10.99
N HIS A 107 -11.45 2.88 -11.60
CA HIS A 107 -10.27 2.11 -11.19
C HIS A 107 -10.22 1.83 -9.67
N PRO A 108 -11.20 1.08 -9.12
CA PRO A 108 -11.20 0.76 -7.70
C PRO A 108 -9.98 -0.09 -7.32
N PRO A 109 -9.49 0.01 -6.07
CA PRO A 109 -8.41 -0.85 -5.60
C PRO A 109 -8.86 -2.31 -5.69
N LYS A 110 -8.01 -3.16 -6.27
CA LYS A 110 -8.27 -4.59 -6.44
C LYS A 110 -7.50 -5.38 -5.41
N ALA A 111 -8.19 -6.25 -4.67
CA ALA A 111 -7.55 -7.15 -3.71
C ALA A 111 -6.56 -8.11 -4.39
N GLY A 112 -6.80 -8.46 -5.66
CA GLY A 112 -5.91 -9.30 -6.46
C GLY A 112 -4.63 -8.61 -6.95
N LYS A 113 -4.39 -7.33 -6.63
CA LYS A 113 -3.13 -6.68 -7.00
C LYS A 113 -1.96 -7.33 -6.24
N ASP A 114 -0.92 -7.71 -6.97
CA ASP A 114 0.33 -8.14 -6.36
C ASP A 114 1.10 -6.90 -5.87
N TRP A 115 1.40 -6.90 -4.58
CA TRP A 115 2.18 -5.86 -3.91
C TRP A 115 3.57 -6.35 -3.54
N SER A 116 3.86 -7.64 -3.77
CA SER A 116 5.13 -8.23 -3.41
C SER A 116 6.26 -7.63 -4.26
N LYS A 117 7.40 -7.41 -3.61
CA LYS A 117 8.64 -6.96 -4.22
C LYS A 117 9.69 -8.02 -4.00
N LYS A 118 10.32 -8.45 -5.08
CA LYS A 118 11.43 -9.40 -5.05
C LYS A 118 12.72 -8.68 -4.63
N ILE A 119 13.48 -9.31 -3.73
CA ILE A 119 14.84 -8.93 -3.39
C ILE A 119 15.77 -10.12 -3.56
N ASN A 120 16.99 -9.87 -4.04
CA ASN A 120 17.98 -10.91 -4.22
C ASN A 120 18.53 -11.39 -2.86
N LYS A 121 18.75 -12.71 -2.71
CA LYS A 121 19.28 -13.27 -1.45
C LYS A 121 20.65 -12.68 -1.08
N LYS A 122 21.53 -12.47 -2.07
CA LYS A 122 22.87 -11.88 -1.87
C LYS A 122 22.78 -10.42 -1.41
N GLU A 123 21.90 -9.65 -2.05
CA GLU A 123 21.62 -8.24 -1.71
C GLU A 123 21.09 -8.12 -0.28
N ASN A 124 20.08 -8.92 0.08
CA ASN A 124 19.51 -8.90 1.43
C ASN A 124 20.55 -9.27 2.50
N LYS A 125 21.36 -10.31 2.26
CA LYS A 125 22.45 -10.68 3.18
C LYS A 125 23.47 -9.56 3.36
N LYS A 126 23.85 -8.86 2.28
CA LYS A 126 24.79 -7.73 2.35
C LYS A 126 24.18 -6.53 3.08
N ALA A 127 22.90 -6.22 2.83
CA ALA A 127 22.18 -5.16 3.53
C ALA A 127 22.14 -5.39 5.05
N ILE A 128 21.89 -6.63 5.49
CA ILE A 128 21.89 -6.98 6.92
C ILE A 128 23.28 -6.80 7.54
N ARG A 129 24.34 -7.27 6.89
CA ARG A 129 25.73 -7.11 7.39
C ARG A 129 26.14 -5.63 7.46
N SER A 130 25.81 -4.86 6.43
CA SER A 130 26.07 -3.43 6.41
C SER A 130 25.31 -2.68 7.51
N ALA A 131 24.06 -3.07 7.78
CA ALA A 131 23.29 -2.52 8.89
C ALA A 131 23.87 -2.90 10.27
N LEU A 132 24.45 -4.10 10.42
CA LEU A 132 25.14 -4.51 11.65
C LEU A 132 26.40 -3.68 11.91
N SER A 133 27.16 -3.36 10.87
CA SER A 133 28.34 -2.48 10.95
C SER A 133 27.96 -1.09 11.51
N ALA A 134 26.84 -0.53 11.05
CA ALA A 134 26.33 0.77 11.51
C ALA A 134 26.05 0.83 13.02
N VAL A 135 25.73 -0.30 13.66
CA VAL A 135 25.40 -0.35 15.10
C VAL A 135 26.63 -0.10 15.97
N VAL A 136 27.82 -0.41 15.47
CA VAL A 136 29.09 -0.23 16.21
C VAL A 136 29.59 1.21 16.12
N GLN A 137 29.16 1.96 15.10
CA GLN A 137 29.56 3.36 14.90
C GLN A 137 28.70 4.29 15.76
N GLN A 138 29.28 4.81 16.83
CA GLN A 138 28.58 5.64 17.82
C GLN A 138 28.00 6.92 17.20
N ASP A 139 28.67 7.51 16.20
CA ASP A 139 28.23 8.73 15.53
C ASP A 139 26.89 8.53 14.81
N ILE A 140 26.75 7.45 14.04
CA ILE A 140 25.51 7.11 13.32
C ILE A 140 24.37 6.82 14.29
N VAL A 141 24.67 6.18 15.42
CA VAL A 141 23.68 5.88 16.46
C VAL A 141 23.18 7.18 17.11
N LYS A 142 24.08 8.13 17.38
CA LYS A 142 23.74 9.47 17.89
C LYS A 142 22.93 10.27 16.86
N GLU A 143 23.33 10.27 15.59
CA GLU A 143 22.60 10.92 14.49
C GLU A 143 21.17 10.39 14.31
N ARG A 144 20.96 9.08 14.55
CA ARG A 144 19.63 8.47 14.53
C ARG A 144 18.72 8.97 15.68
N GLY A 145 19.28 9.61 16.70
CA GLY A 145 18.57 10.17 17.85
C GLY A 145 18.63 9.31 19.11
N HIS A 146 19.53 8.33 19.19
CA HIS A 146 19.75 7.56 20.42
C HIS A 146 20.76 8.27 21.33
N LEU A 147 20.49 8.27 22.64
CA LEU A 147 21.45 8.67 23.65
C LEU A 147 22.43 7.50 23.86
N ALA A 148 23.54 7.52 23.12
CA ALA A 148 24.59 6.52 23.26
C ALA A 148 25.45 6.83 24.51
N PRO A 149 25.72 5.83 25.38
CA PRO A 149 26.64 5.97 26.50
C PRO A 149 28.08 6.18 26.05
#